data_AF-A0A7X3IGP1-F1
#
_entry.id   AF-A0A7X3IGP1-F1
#
_cell.length_a   1.000
_cell.length_b   1.000
_cell.length_c   1.000
_cell.angle_alpha   90.00
_cell.angle_beta   90.00
_cell.angle_gamma   90.00
#
_symmetry.space_group_name_H-M   'P 1'
#
loop_
_entity.id
_entity.type
_entity.pdbx_description
1 polymer ?
#
loop_
_entity_poly.entity_id
_entity_poly.type
_entity_poly.pdbx_seq_one_letter_code
_entity_poly.pdbx_strand_id
1 'polypeptide(L)' 'MAKKGQTFCSYSLDTKKKAVDMRLQGMTKKEVAEALGIADIGRLKVWMRKYREQGDSGLVDQRGRSKETLHIQGMQ' A
#
# COMPACT_ATOMS: atom_id res chain seq x y z
N MET A 1 21.34 -7.56 6.16
CA MET A 1 20.86 -8.64 7.05
C MET A 1 19.44 -8.30 7.49
N ALA A 2 18.43 -9.04 7.05
CA ALA A 2 17.05 -8.86 7.53
C ALA A 2 16.90 -9.60 8.87
N LYS A 3 16.43 -8.91 9.91
CA LYS A 3 16.22 -9.51 11.23
C LYS A 3 14.99 -10.42 11.18
N LYS A 4 15.17 -11.68 11.57
CA LYS A 4 14.12 -12.69 11.76
C LYS A 4 13.05 -12.12 12.71
N GLY A 5 11.82 -11.95 12.22
CA GLY A 5 10.72 -11.32 12.96
C GLY A 5 10.16 -10.03 12.34
N GLN A 6 10.73 -9.52 11.23
CA GLN A 6 10.09 -8.44 10.48
C GLN A 6 8.79 -8.96 9.83
N THR A 7 7.67 -8.76 10.50
CA THR A 7 6.34 -8.94 9.90
C THR A 7 6.14 -7.81 8.90
N PHE A 8 6.19 -8.14 7.62
CA PHE A 8 5.73 -7.23 6.59
C PHE A 8 4.21 -7.14 6.72
N CYS A 9 3.71 -6.21 7.53
CA CYS A 9 2.31 -5.82 7.47
C CYS A 9 2.07 -5.23 6.08
N SER A 10 1.57 -6.08 5.19
CA SER A 10 1.21 -5.71 3.84
C SER A 10 -0.21 -5.16 3.91
N TYR A 11 -0.37 -3.86 3.70
CA TYR A 11 -1.68 -3.24 3.59
C TYR A 11 -2.17 -3.39 2.16
N SER A 12 -3.41 -3.85 2.01
CA SER A 12 -4.10 -3.94 0.73
C SER A 12 -4.16 -2.58 0.04
N LEU A 13 -4.22 -2.58 -1.30
CA LEU A 13 -4.34 -1.34 -2.08
C LEU A 13 -5.55 -0.52 -1.64
N ASP A 14 -6.66 -1.19 -1.36
CA ASP A 14 -7.88 -0.57 -0.81
C ASP A 14 -7.60 0.26 0.45
N THR A 15 -6.95 -0.34 1.45
CA THR A 15 -6.58 0.36 2.70
C THR A 15 -5.70 1.57 2.43
N LYS A 16 -4.76 1.47 1.48
CA LYS A 16 -3.89 2.60 1.10
C LYS A 16 -4.67 3.72 0.41
N LYS A 17 -5.61 3.37 -0.48
CA LYS A 17 -6.48 4.34 -1.16
C LYS A 17 -7.37 5.05 -0.17
N LYS A 18 -8.01 4.30 0.74
CA LYS A 18 -8.85 4.86 1.80
C LYS A 18 -8.06 5.79 2.72
N ALA A 19 -6.82 5.40 3.06
CA ALA A 19 -5.93 6.25 3.83
C ALA A 19 -5.60 7.59 3.14
N VAL A 20 -5.40 7.58 1.82
CA VAL A 20 -5.15 8.78 1.02
C VAL A 20 -6.41 9.63 0.91
N ASP A 21 -7.56 9.02 0.63
CA ASP A 21 -8.85 9.70 0.53
C ASP A 21 -9.20 10.45 1.82
N MET A 22 -9.11 9.80 2.98
CA MET A 22 -9.29 10.44 4.28
C MET A 22 -8.32 11.61 4.51
N ARG A 23 -7.10 11.49 3.97
CA ARG A 23 -6.09 12.56 4.02
C ARG A 23 -6.44 13.74 3.11
N LEU A 24 -7.10 13.51 1.99
CA LEU A 24 -7.62 14.55 1.09
C LEU A 24 -8.85 15.24 1.69
N GLN A 25 -9.65 14.51 2.47
CA GLN A 25 -10.76 15.08 3.27
C GLN A 25 -10.28 15.96 4.44
N GLY A 26 -8.97 16.08 4.67
CA GLY A 26 -8.38 16.94 5.69
C GLY A 26 -8.08 16.25 7.03
N MET A 27 -8.30 14.93 7.13
CA MET A 27 -8.00 14.21 8.37
C MET A 27 -6.50 14.17 8.69
N THR A 28 -6.18 14.17 9.99
CA THR A 28 -4.79 14.08 10.44
C THR A 28 -4.23 12.67 10.25
N LYS A 29 -2.90 12.51 10.26
CA LYS A 29 -2.29 11.17 10.08
C LYS A 29 -2.66 10.23 11.22
N LYS A 30 -2.87 10.78 12.42
CA LYS A 30 -3.20 10.01 13.62
C LYS A 30 -4.61 9.45 13.51
N GLU A 31 -5.59 10.27 13.12
CA GLU A 31 -6.97 9.84 12.92
C GLU A 31 -7.08 8.77 11.83
N VAL A 32 -6.40 8.96 10.70
CA VAL A 32 -6.41 7.95 9.62
C VAL A 32 -5.76 6.65 10.09
N ALA A 33 -4.68 6.72 10.86
CA ALA A 33 -4.02 5.54 11.38
C ALA A 33 -4.90 4.77 12.39
N GLU A 34 -5.59 5.49 13.27
CA GLU A 34 -6.52 4.89 14.23
C GLU A 34 -7.73 4.26 13.53
N ALA A 35 -8.35 4.99 12.59
CA ALA A 35 -9.51 4.53 11.84
C ALA A 35 -9.25 3.31 10.95
N LEU A 36 -8.02 3.16 10.44
CA LEU A 36 -7.63 2.05 9.58
C LEU A 36 -6.79 0.98 10.31
N GLY A 37 -6.57 1.12 11.61
CA GLY A 37 -5.72 0.21 12.40
C GLY A 37 -4.27 0.16 11.92
N ILE A 38 -3.75 1.24 11.34
CA ILE A 38 -2.39 1.32 10.84
C ILE A 38 -1.45 1.59 12.01
N ALA A 39 -0.67 0.58 12.39
CA ALA A 39 0.30 0.72 13.48
C ALA A 39 1.46 1.68 13.17
N ASP A 40 1.81 1.87 11.89
CA ASP A 40 2.93 2.72 11.49
C ASP A 40 2.47 3.97 10.73
N ILE A 41 2.46 5.10 11.42
CA ILE A 41 2.07 6.41 10.86
C ILE A 41 3.07 6.87 9.77
N GLY A 42 4.32 6.40 9.82
CA GLY A 42 5.35 6.69 8.81
C GLY A 42 4.92 6.27 7.40
N ARG A 43 4.25 5.11 7.28
CA ARG A 43 3.70 4.60 6.01
C ARG A 43 2.74 5.57 5.33
N LEU A 44 1.91 6.29 6.09
CA LEU A 44 1.02 7.33 5.54
C LEU A 44 1.79 8.44 4.82
N LYS A 45 2.96 8.83 5.33
CA LYS A 45 3.83 9.83 4.66
C LYS A 45 4.34 9.30 3.33
N VAL A 46 4.76 8.04 3.28
CA VAL A 46 5.23 7.39 2.05
C VAL A 46 4.12 7.27 1.02
N TRP A 47 2.93 6.82 1.44
CA TRP A 47 1.77 6.68 0.55
C TRP A 47 1.33 8.02 -0.03
N MET A 48 1.24 9.07 0.79
CA MET A 48 0.92 10.42 0.31
C MET A 48 1.96 10.94 -0.68
N ARG A 49 3.26 10.69 -0.43
CA ARG A 49 4.31 11.08 -1.37
C ARG A 49 4.14 10.37 -2.72
N LYS A 50 4.00 9.05 -2.69
CA LYS A 50 3.82 8.24 -3.91
C LYS A 50 2.54 8.60 -4.67
N TYR A 51 1.46 8.88 -3.95
CA TYR A 51 0.20 9.33 -4.55
C TYR A 51 0.36 10.68 -5.25
N ARG A 52 1.13 11.61 -4.68
CA ARG A 52 1.42 12.90 -5.33
C ARG A 52 2.31 12.77 -6.57
N GLU A 53 3.20 11.77 -6.60
CA GLU A 53 4.11 11.54 -7.71
C GLU A 53 3.47 10.74 -8.86
N GLN A 54 2.66 9.72 -8.54
CA GLN A 54 2.20 8.69 -9.49
C GLN A 54 0.70 8.38 -9.38
N GLY A 55 -0.05 9.09 -8.54
CA GLY A 55 -1.46 8.79 -8.24
C GLY A 55 -1.64 7.42 -7.59
N ASP A 56 -2.77 6.78 -7.88
CA ASP A 56 -3.11 5.43 -7.43
C ASP A 56 -2.04 4.39 -7.75
N SER A 57 -1.38 4.53 -8.91
CA SER A 57 -0.33 3.62 -9.38
C SER A 57 0.86 3.57 -8.42
N GLY A 58 1.13 4.67 -7.70
CA GLY A 58 2.19 4.73 -6.70
C GLY A 58 1.87 3.94 -5.41
N LEU A 59 0.59 3.68 -5.13
CA LEU A 59 0.16 2.92 -3.94
C LEU A 59 0.23 1.41 -4.15
N VAL A 60 0.23 0.97 -5.41
CA VAL A 60 0.42 -0.43 -5.79
C VAL A 60 1.83 -0.87 -5.41
N ASP A 61 1.94 -1.96 -4.64
CA ASP A 61 3.25 -2.51 -4.32
C ASP A 61 3.83 -3.20 -5.55
N GLN A 62 4.92 -2.65 -6.08
CA GLN A 62 5.62 -3.21 -7.24
C GLN A 62 6.61 -4.31 -6.87
N ARG A 63 6.85 -4.59 -5.58
CA ARG A 63 7.88 -5.52 -5.11
C ARG A 63 7.44 -6.99 -5.16
N GLY A 64 6.28 -7.28 -5.76
CA GLY A 64 5.72 -8.63 -5.92
C GLY A 64 5.46 -9.08 -7.36
N ARG A 65 6.03 -8.45 -8.41
CA ARG A 65 5.98 -9.00 -9.78
C ARG A 65 6.96 -10.17 -9.99
N SER A 66 6.97 -11.11 -9.06
CA SER A 66 7.62 -12.42 -9.21
C SER A 66 6.77 -13.50 -8.54
N LYS A 67 5.79 -13.99 -9.32
CA LYS A 67 5.16 -15.34 -9.41
C LYS A 67 3.75 -15.17 -9.98
N GLU A 68 3.62 -15.15 -11.31
CA GLU A 68 3.29 -16.31 -12.15
C GLU A 68 1.79 -16.63 -12.18
N THR A 69 1.15 -16.31 -13.31
CA THR A 69 0.44 -17.32 -14.11
C THR A 69 0.43 -16.80 -15.55
N LEU A 70 1.50 -17.08 -16.29
CA LEU A 70 1.40 -17.27 -17.73
C LEU A 70 0.59 -18.55 -17.91
N HIS A 71 -0.74 -18.46 -18.01
CA HIS A 71 -1.52 -19.57 -18.54
C HIS A 71 -1.37 -19.51 -20.06
N ILE A 72 -0.41 -20.28 -20.55
CA ILE A 72 -0.24 -20.58 -21.97
C ILE A 72 -1.44 -21.45 -22.35
N GLN A 73 -2.48 -20.88 -22.94
CA GLN A 73 -3.50 -21.70 -23.63
C GLN A 73 -3.05 -21.84 -25.09
N GLY A 74 -2.15 -22.79 -25.31
CA GLY A 74 -2.06 -23.46 -26.61
C GLY A 74 -2.94 -24.71 -26.57
N MET A 75 -3.55 -25.01 -27.73
CA MET A 75 -4.37 -26.20 -28.06
C MET A 75 -5.87 -26.08 -27.76
N GLN A 76 -6.67 -25.68 -28.75
CA GLN A 76 -7.07 -26.56 -29.87
C GLN A 76 -7.18 -25.75 -31.17
#